data_AF-M4Z8Q3-F1
#
_entry.id   AF-M4Z8Q3-F1
#
_cell.length_a   1.000
_cell.length_b   1.000
_cell.length_c   1.000
_cell.angle_alpha   90.00
_cell.angle_beta   90.00
_cell.angle_gamma   90.00
#
_symmetry.space_group_name_H-M   'P 1'
#
loop_
_entity.id
_entity.type
_entity.pdbx_description
1 polymer ?
#
loop_
_entity_poly.entity_id
_entity_poly.type
_entity_poly.pdbx_seq_one_letter_code
_entity_poly.pdbx_strand_id
1 'polypeptide(L)'
;MTGAYPDPMLTRGAIDSRLTPKYICSHSTSERRSVSTAQKKEIFAAYGVPFKDRARYEVDHFIPLSLGGVNTCTNPDESEDVTCNLWPEPHQKSFRRIAPWGSETKDKLENRLYRLMCAGQISLEEARSAITSDWEEGYRQYVESPAVAAVARPFMAPVFPAMAPAFTAAAEPTASPHAVGPRHHRRADRAGQRPVGSPDEIALPRFDFHEFFVAPPQPVARPVRHQRKHRTVRH
;
A
#
# COMPACT_ATOMS: atom_id res chain seq x y z
N MET A 1 3.42 -13.52 -21.91
CA MET A 1 4.80 -13.44 -21.37
C MET A 1 4.71 -12.60 -20.11
N THR A 2 4.97 -13.15 -18.92
CA THR A 2 5.05 -12.35 -17.69
C THR A 2 6.32 -11.48 -17.75
N GLY A 3 6.12 -10.17 -17.80
CA GLY A 3 7.18 -9.17 -17.63
C GLY A 3 7.45 -8.90 -16.16
N ALA A 4 8.17 -7.82 -15.86
CA ALA A 4 8.32 -7.31 -14.50
C ALA A 4 7.03 -6.64 -13.98
N TYR A 5 5.99 -6.55 -14.80
CA TYR A 5 4.71 -5.92 -14.47
C TYR A 5 3.57 -6.95 -14.59
N PRO A 6 2.50 -6.80 -13.80
CA PRO A 6 1.28 -7.56 -13.97
C PRO A 6 0.60 -7.26 -15.30
N ASP A 7 -0.29 -8.17 -15.73
CA ASP A 7 -1.20 -7.88 -16.83
C ASP A 7 -2.29 -6.92 -16.34
N PRO A 8 -2.43 -5.71 -16.92
CA PRO A 8 -3.39 -4.72 -16.43
C PRO A 8 -4.85 -5.14 -16.59
N MET A 9 -5.17 -6.14 -17.42
CA MET A 9 -6.53 -6.67 -17.56
C MET A 9 -6.90 -7.63 -16.43
N LEU A 10 -5.90 -8.34 -15.89
CA LEU A 10 -6.08 -9.25 -14.76
C LEU A 10 -5.92 -8.52 -13.43
N THR A 11 -4.82 -7.77 -13.27
CA THR A 11 -4.42 -7.22 -11.98
C THR A 11 -4.38 -5.69 -12.05
N ARG A 12 -5.52 -5.09 -11.73
CA ARG A 12 -5.76 -3.64 -11.81
C ARG A 12 -5.24 -2.86 -10.60
N GLY A 13 -4.89 -3.55 -9.52
CA GLY A 13 -4.48 -2.92 -8.27
C GLY A 13 -5.67 -2.60 -7.36
N ALA A 14 -6.53 -3.58 -7.08
CA ALA A 14 -7.66 -3.38 -6.17
C ALA A 14 -7.21 -3.04 -4.74
N ILE A 15 -7.99 -2.17 -4.06
CA ILE A 15 -7.75 -1.71 -2.69
C ILE A 15 -9.00 -1.88 -1.84
N ASP A 16 -8.82 -1.91 -0.51
CA ASP A 16 -9.92 -1.72 0.44
C ASP A 16 -9.99 -0.24 0.83
N SER A 17 -11.02 0.44 0.37
CA SER A 17 -11.24 1.87 0.59
C SER A 17 -11.47 2.23 2.07
N ARG A 18 -11.78 1.25 2.92
CA ARG A 18 -11.94 1.45 4.37
C ARG A 18 -10.59 1.57 5.08
N LEU A 19 -9.50 1.13 4.45
CA LEU A 19 -8.15 1.18 5.02
C LEU A 19 -7.56 2.58 4.89
N THR A 20 -7.71 3.37 5.95
CA THR A 20 -7.12 4.70 6.07
C THR A 20 -5.62 4.65 6.35
N PRO A 21 -4.83 5.71 6.07
CA PRO A 21 -3.42 5.78 6.45
C PRO A 21 -3.20 5.52 7.95
N LYS A 22 -4.08 6.05 8.81
CA LYS A 22 -4.03 5.82 10.25
C LYS A 22 -4.15 4.33 10.59
N TYR A 23 -5.09 3.62 9.99
CA TYR A 23 -5.26 2.19 10.21
C TYR A 23 -4.05 1.41 9.70
N ILE A 24 -3.64 1.68 8.46
CA ILE A 24 -2.51 1.04 7.78
C ILE A 24 -1.22 1.14 8.62
N CYS A 25 -0.92 2.32 9.18
CA CYS A 25 0.30 2.53 9.97
C CYS A 25 0.26 1.96 11.38
N SER A 26 -0.91 1.52 11.86
CA SER A 26 -1.10 1.04 13.23
C SER A 26 -1.42 -0.46 13.32
N HIS A 27 -1.65 -1.14 12.19
CA HIS A 27 -2.08 -2.53 12.16
C HIS A 27 -1.17 -3.38 11.27
N SER A 28 -0.89 -4.61 11.74
CA SER A 28 -0.17 -5.60 10.93
C SER A 28 -1.01 -6.09 9.75
N THR A 29 -0.35 -6.53 8.69
CA THR A 29 -0.98 -7.20 7.54
C THR A 29 -1.23 -8.70 7.78
N SER A 30 -0.72 -9.26 8.89
CA SER A 30 -0.72 -10.72 9.16
C SER A 30 -2.10 -11.38 9.05
N GLU A 31 -3.16 -10.72 9.50
CA GLU A 31 -4.53 -11.27 9.48
C GLU A 31 -5.12 -11.37 8.06
N ARG A 32 -4.57 -10.62 7.11
CA ARG A 32 -5.09 -10.50 5.74
C ARG A 32 -4.09 -10.90 4.66
N ARG A 33 -2.93 -11.45 5.02
CA ARG A 33 -1.89 -11.86 4.05
C ARG A 33 -2.03 -13.27 3.49
N SER A 34 -2.95 -14.06 4.05
CA SER A 34 -3.09 -15.47 3.65
C SER A 34 -3.72 -15.60 2.26
N VAL A 35 -3.00 -16.24 1.35
CA VAL A 35 -3.49 -16.65 0.02
C VAL A 35 -3.43 -18.17 -0.04
N SER A 36 -4.60 -18.80 -0.19
CA SER A 36 -4.72 -20.26 -0.20
C SER A 36 -4.05 -20.89 -1.42
N THR A 37 -3.65 -22.15 -1.32
CA THR A 37 -3.10 -22.90 -2.47
C THR A 37 -4.08 -22.97 -3.65
N ALA A 38 -5.39 -22.99 -3.39
CA ALA A 38 -6.41 -22.98 -4.44
C ALA A 38 -6.37 -21.65 -5.22
N GLN A 39 -6.40 -20.51 -4.52
CA GLN A 39 -6.27 -19.18 -5.12
C GLN A 39 -4.95 -19.04 -5.89
N LYS A 40 -3.82 -19.51 -5.33
CA LYS A 40 -2.54 -19.49 -6.03
C LYS A 40 -2.61 -20.25 -7.36
N LYS A 41 -3.26 -21.42 -7.41
CA LYS A 41 -3.40 -22.17 -8.67
C LYS A 41 -4.26 -21.43 -9.69
N GLU A 42 -5.33 -20.79 -9.25
CA GLU A 42 -6.22 -19.99 -10.10
C GLU A 42 -5.49 -18.79 -10.70
N ILE A 43 -4.73 -18.04 -9.88
CA ILE A 43 -3.91 -16.92 -10.33
C ILE A 43 -2.89 -17.37 -11.38
N PHE A 44 -2.17 -18.46 -11.13
CA PHE A 44 -1.21 -19.01 -12.09
C PHE A 44 -1.89 -19.44 -13.41
N ALA A 45 -3.07 -20.05 -13.33
CA ALA A 45 -3.84 -20.46 -14.50
C ALA A 45 -4.29 -19.25 -15.33
N ALA A 46 -4.80 -18.19 -14.69
CA ALA A 46 -5.21 -16.94 -15.34
C ALA A 46 -4.04 -16.29 -16.11
N TYR A 47 -2.83 -16.33 -15.54
CA TYR A 47 -1.61 -15.81 -16.17
C TYR A 47 -0.96 -16.75 -17.19
N GLY A 48 -1.53 -17.95 -17.41
CA GLY A 48 -0.96 -18.96 -18.31
C GLY A 48 0.42 -19.48 -17.87
N VAL A 49 0.76 -19.35 -16.57
CA VAL A 49 2.02 -19.82 -16.00
C VAL A 49 1.82 -21.23 -15.42
N PRO A 50 2.58 -22.25 -15.87
CA PRO A 50 2.45 -23.58 -15.30
C PRO A 50 2.74 -23.59 -13.79
N PHE A 51 1.83 -24.11 -12.96
CA PHE A 51 2.00 -24.15 -11.50
C PHE A 51 3.23 -24.96 -11.02
N LYS A 52 3.79 -25.81 -11.88
CA LYS A 52 5.08 -26.49 -11.63
C LYS A 52 6.25 -25.51 -11.55
N ASP A 53 6.16 -24.36 -12.21
CA ASP A 53 7.21 -23.34 -12.27
C ASP A 53 7.09 -22.32 -11.13
N ARG A 54 6.13 -22.50 -10.21
CA ARG A 54 5.84 -21.56 -9.11
C ARG A 54 7.03 -21.19 -8.24
N ALA A 55 8.06 -22.02 -8.14
CA ALA A 55 9.26 -21.70 -7.37
C ALA A 55 10.07 -20.53 -7.97
N ARG A 56 9.75 -20.11 -9.19
CA ARG A 56 10.38 -18.96 -9.87
C ARG A 56 9.61 -17.66 -9.67
N TYR A 57 8.50 -17.71 -8.95
CA TYR A 57 7.56 -16.60 -8.77
C TYR A 57 7.10 -16.53 -7.31
N GLU A 58 6.67 -15.35 -6.89
CA GLU A 58 5.85 -15.12 -5.72
C GLU A 58 4.41 -14.83 -6.15
N VAL A 59 3.41 -15.24 -5.37
CA VAL A 59 2.06 -14.68 -5.56
C VAL A 59 2.01 -13.44 -4.71
N ASP A 60 2.01 -12.29 -5.37
CA ASP A 60 2.20 -11.02 -4.70
C ASP A 60 1.18 -9.99 -5.18
N HIS A 61 1.06 -8.93 -4.42
CA HIS A 61 0.13 -7.84 -4.65
C HIS A 61 0.69 -6.82 -5.63
N PHE A 62 -0.15 -6.25 -6.50
CA PHE A 62 0.27 -5.09 -7.29
C PHE A 62 0.34 -3.85 -6.39
N ILE A 63 -0.73 -3.54 -5.65
CA ILE A 63 -0.66 -2.61 -4.51
C ILE A 63 -0.47 -3.44 -3.25
N PRO A 64 0.63 -3.28 -2.49
CA PRO A 64 0.88 -4.11 -1.33
C PRO A 64 -0.18 -3.93 -0.25
N LEU A 65 -0.34 -4.95 0.59
CA LEU A 65 -1.21 -4.87 1.75
C LEU A 65 -0.85 -3.66 2.63
N SER A 66 0.43 -3.34 2.78
CA SER A 66 0.93 -2.17 3.52
C SER A 66 0.48 -0.82 2.94
N LEU A 67 -0.08 -0.79 1.73
CA LEU A 67 -0.72 0.39 1.13
C LEU A 67 -2.22 0.17 0.88
N GLY A 68 -2.81 -0.79 1.58
CA GLY A 68 -4.24 -1.07 1.57
C GLY A 68 -4.73 -1.91 0.38
N GLY A 69 -3.84 -2.63 -0.30
CA GLY A 69 -4.24 -3.65 -1.26
C GLY A 69 -5.05 -4.80 -0.63
N VAL A 70 -5.67 -5.61 -1.49
CA VAL A 70 -6.53 -6.75 -1.11
C VAL A 70 -6.07 -8.05 -1.75
N ASN A 71 -6.50 -9.20 -1.23
CA ASN A 71 -6.27 -10.51 -1.85
C ASN A 71 -7.32 -10.84 -2.92
N THR A 72 -8.55 -10.39 -2.71
CA THR A 72 -9.68 -10.62 -3.60
C THR A 72 -10.56 -9.38 -3.66
N CYS A 73 -11.34 -9.27 -4.72
CA CYS A 73 -12.37 -8.24 -4.86
C CYS A 73 -13.57 -8.82 -5.63
N THR A 74 -14.63 -8.04 -5.76
CA THR A 74 -15.87 -8.48 -6.38
C THR A 74 -15.99 -7.91 -7.79
N ASN A 75 -16.28 -8.76 -8.77
CA ASN A 75 -16.61 -8.37 -10.14
C ASN A 75 -18.04 -7.80 -10.23
N PRO A 76 -18.40 -7.11 -11.33
CA PRO A 76 -19.77 -6.60 -11.53
C PRO A 76 -20.86 -7.67 -11.52
N ASP A 77 -20.52 -8.93 -11.77
CA ASP A 77 -21.43 -10.08 -11.71
C ASP A 77 -21.45 -10.76 -10.33
N GLU A 78 -20.94 -10.09 -9.30
CA GLU A 78 -20.82 -10.56 -7.91
C GLU A 78 -19.87 -11.77 -7.72
N SER A 79 -19.16 -12.18 -8.76
CA SER A 79 -18.12 -13.21 -8.63
C SER A 79 -16.88 -12.67 -7.89
N GLU A 80 -16.22 -13.53 -7.12
CA GLU A 80 -14.94 -13.21 -6.50
C GLU A 80 -13.81 -13.26 -7.54
N ASP A 81 -13.01 -12.21 -7.62
CA ASP A 81 -11.82 -12.10 -8.46
C ASP A 81 -10.57 -12.16 -7.59
N VAL A 82 -9.79 -13.23 -7.76
CA VAL A 82 -8.50 -13.42 -7.07
C VAL A 82 -7.34 -12.71 -7.76
N THR A 83 -7.52 -12.24 -9.01
CA THR A 83 -6.46 -11.64 -9.82
C THR A 83 -6.44 -10.13 -9.75
N CYS A 84 -7.50 -9.48 -9.27
CA CYS A 84 -7.64 -8.02 -9.32
C CYS A 84 -6.56 -7.23 -8.56
N ASN A 85 -5.84 -7.87 -7.64
CA ASN A 85 -4.63 -7.31 -7.06
C ASN A 85 -3.51 -8.34 -6.87
N LEU A 86 -3.71 -9.64 -7.13
CA LEU A 86 -2.66 -10.65 -7.02
C LEU A 86 -2.19 -11.15 -8.39
N TRP A 87 -0.89 -11.41 -8.50
CA TRP A 87 -0.28 -11.95 -9.72
C TRP A 87 0.96 -12.80 -9.41
N PRO A 88 1.42 -13.66 -10.35
CA PRO A 88 2.69 -14.37 -10.23
C PRO A 88 3.84 -13.40 -10.54
N GLU A 89 4.33 -12.72 -9.50
CA GLU A 89 5.47 -11.82 -9.59
C GLU A 89 6.77 -12.62 -9.76
N PRO A 90 7.55 -12.42 -10.82
CA PRO A 90 8.75 -13.21 -11.05
C PRO A 90 9.88 -12.81 -10.09
N HIS A 91 10.60 -13.80 -9.57
CA HIS A 91 11.87 -13.55 -8.91
C HIS A 91 12.92 -13.15 -9.95
N GLN A 92 13.52 -11.97 -9.86
CA GLN A 92 14.50 -11.47 -10.84
C GLN A 92 15.68 -12.44 -11.05
N LYS A 93 16.10 -13.15 -10.00
CA LYS A 93 17.16 -14.17 -10.06
C LYS A 93 16.82 -15.36 -10.97
N SER A 94 15.54 -15.64 -11.19
CA SER A 94 15.06 -16.75 -12.02
C SER A 94 15.01 -16.43 -13.52
N PHE A 95 15.19 -15.16 -13.90
CA PHE A 95 14.97 -14.68 -15.25
C PHE A 95 15.93 -13.53 -15.60
N ARG A 96 17.01 -13.83 -16.33
CA ARG A 96 18.01 -12.81 -16.72
C ARG A 96 17.44 -11.62 -17.50
N ARG A 97 16.35 -11.82 -18.24
CA ARG A 97 15.73 -10.79 -19.10
C ARG A 97 14.93 -9.73 -18.34
N ILE A 98 14.55 -10.01 -17.09
CA ILE A 98 13.82 -9.04 -16.23
C ILE A 98 14.74 -8.39 -15.20
N ALA A 99 15.87 -9.02 -14.87
CA ALA A 99 16.81 -8.47 -13.92
C ALA A 99 17.25 -7.04 -14.31
N PRO A 100 17.33 -6.10 -13.34
CA PRO A 100 17.24 -6.32 -11.90
C PRO A 100 15.80 -6.41 -11.34
N TRP A 101 14.77 -6.26 -12.18
CA TRP A 101 13.38 -6.07 -11.79
C TRP A 101 12.64 -7.39 -11.49
N GLY A 102 12.00 -7.44 -10.33
CA GLY A 102 11.20 -8.54 -9.80
C GLY A 102 10.90 -8.37 -8.31
N SER A 103 10.39 -9.43 -7.68
CA SER A 103 9.90 -9.44 -6.29
C SER A 103 10.81 -8.70 -5.30
N GLU A 104 12.09 -9.07 -5.20
CA GLU A 104 12.95 -8.50 -4.16
C GLU A 104 13.33 -7.03 -4.45
N THR A 105 13.20 -6.54 -5.69
CA THR A 105 13.34 -5.11 -5.98
C THR A 105 12.06 -4.32 -5.69
N LYS A 106 10.89 -4.86 -6.06
CA LYS A 106 9.61 -4.23 -5.76
C LYS A 106 9.38 -4.14 -4.25
N ASP A 107 9.73 -5.18 -3.48
CA ASP A 107 9.71 -5.17 -2.01
C ASP A 107 10.39 -3.95 -1.39
N LYS A 108 11.54 -3.53 -1.93
CA LYS A 108 12.27 -2.36 -1.42
C LYS A 108 11.51 -1.07 -1.66
N LEU A 109 10.89 -0.94 -2.83
CA LEU A 109 10.03 0.20 -3.15
C LEU A 109 8.80 0.22 -2.23
N GLU A 110 8.11 -0.91 -2.08
CA GLU A 110 6.92 -1.02 -1.23
C GLU A 110 7.22 -0.63 0.23
N ASN A 111 8.30 -1.16 0.78
CA ASN A 111 8.77 -0.83 2.12
C ASN A 111 9.13 0.65 2.26
N ARG A 112 9.75 1.23 1.24
CA ARG A 112 10.11 2.65 1.22
C ARG A 112 8.87 3.54 1.20
N LEU A 113 7.92 3.27 0.31
CA LEU A 113 6.68 4.03 0.18
C LEU A 113 5.83 3.93 1.44
N TYR A 114 5.69 2.73 2.02
CA TYR A 114 5.01 2.54 3.30
C TYR A 114 5.61 3.42 4.40
N ARG A 115 6.94 3.44 4.54
CA ARG A 115 7.62 4.27 5.55
C ARG A 115 7.44 5.76 5.32
N LEU A 116 7.58 6.21 4.07
CA LEU A 116 7.38 7.63 3.72
C LEU A 116 5.94 8.07 4.02
N MET A 117 4.97 7.23 3.66
CA MET A 117 3.56 7.48 3.90
C MET A 117 3.24 7.50 5.41
N CYS A 118 3.75 6.54 6.19
CA CYS A 118 3.54 6.53 7.64
C CYS A 118 4.29 7.64 8.38
N ALA A 119 5.37 8.17 7.79
CA ALA A 119 6.04 9.37 8.28
C ALA A 119 5.34 10.67 7.85
N GLY A 120 4.25 10.59 7.08
CA GLY A 120 3.52 11.76 6.56
C GLY A 120 4.28 12.56 5.50
N GLN A 121 5.33 11.98 4.90
CA GLN A 121 6.15 12.65 3.88
C GLN A 121 5.51 12.60 2.49
N ILE A 122 4.71 11.57 2.23
CA ILE A 122 3.91 11.42 1.00
C ILE A 122 2.49 11.02 1.37
N SER A 123 1.53 11.27 0.48
CA SER A 123 0.16 10.80 0.66
C SER A 123 0.03 9.30 0.35
N LEU A 124 -1.04 8.65 0.85
CA LEU A 124 -1.35 7.25 0.48
C LEU A 124 -1.66 7.11 -1.02
N GLU A 125 -2.26 8.14 -1.63
CA GLU A 125 -2.54 8.16 -3.06
C GLU A 125 -1.26 8.26 -3.89
N GLU A 126 -0.32 9.12 -3.48
CA GLU A 126 1.01 9.21 -4.09
C GLU A 126 1.77 7.89 -3.97
N ALA A 127 1.76 7.26 -2.80
CA ALA A 127 2.39 5.96 -2.59
C ALA A 127 1.80 4.88 -3.52
N ARG A 128 0.47 4.84 -3.69
CA ARG A 128 -0.20 3.91 -4.60
C ARG A 128 0.14 4.21 -6.06
N SER A 129 0.09 5.47 -6.46
CA SER A 129 0.39 5.92 -7.83
C SER A 129 1.82 5.56 -8.25
N ALA A 130 2.78 5.70 -7.33
CA ALA A 130 4.18 5.36 -7.57
C ALA A 130 4.40 3.87 -7.90
N ILE A 131 3.49 2.99 -7.46
CA ILE A 131 3.55 1.56 -7.79
C ILE A 131 2.72 1.24 -9.04
N THR A 132 1.50 1.80 -9.14
CA THR A 132 0.56 1.38 -10.19
C THR A 132 0.84 1.99 -11.56
N SER A 133 1.51 3.14 -11.62
CA SER A 133 1.82 3.83 -12.89
C SER A 133 3.05 3.23 -13.55
N ASP A 134 4.16 3.23 -12.82
CA ASP A 134 5.42 2.61 -13.22
C ASP A 134 6.28 2.38 -11.96
N TRP A 135 6.24 1.17 -11.42
CA TRP A 135 6.98 0.87 -10.19
C TRP A 135 8.50 0.85 -10.40
N GLU A 136 9.03 0.60 -11.62
CA GLU A 136 10.47 0.73 -11.85
C GLU A 136 10.91 2.19 -11.72
N GLU A 137 10.13 3.12 -12.28
CA GLU A 137 10.38 4.55 -12.12
C GLU A 137 10.16 5.00 -10.66
N GLY A 138 9.12 4.49 -10.00
CA GLY A 138 8.92 4.68 -8.57
C GLY A 138 10.13 4.20 -7.74
N TYR A 139 10.73 3.07 -8.10
CA TYR A 139 11.96 2.57 -7.45
C TYR A 139 13.10 3.57 -7.61
N ARG A 140 13.36 4.05 -8.83
CA ARG A 140 14.40 5.06 -9.07
C ARG A 140 14.16 6.34 -8.27
N GLN A 141 12.91 6.80 -8.24
CA GLN A 141 12.53 8.03 -7.54
C GLN A 141 12.64 7.92 -6.01
N TYR A 142 12.16 6.83 -5.41
CA TYR A 142 12.01 6.76 -3.94
C TYR A 142 13.11 5.96 -3.25
N VAL A 143 13.75 5.02 -3.95
CA VAL A 143 14.79 4.13 -3.40
C VAL A 143 16.19 4.56 -3.83
N GLU A 144 16.41 4.84 -5.12
CA GLU A 144 17.76 5.18 -5.62
C GLU A 144 18.10 6.67 -5.50
N SER A 145 17.10 7.54 -5.64
CA SER A 145 17.35 8.97 -5.52
C SER A 145 17.75 9.30 -4.08
N PRO A 146 18.89 9.98 -3.87
CA PRO A 146 19.23 10.48 -2.55
C PRO A 146 18.10 11.39 -2.08
N ALA A 147 17.75 11.33 -0.79
CA ALA A 147 16.79 12.26 -0.22
C ALA A 147 17.29 13.67 -0.55
N VAL A 148 16.61 14.37 -1.46
CA VAL A 148 16.87 15.79 -1.69
C VAL A 148 16.64 16.40 -0.32
N ALA A 149 17.73 16.86 0.31
CA ALA A 149 17.66 17.55 1.59
C ALA A 149 16.52 18.53 1.44
N ALA A 150 15.47 18.37 2.25
CA ALA A 150 14.24 19.14 2.14
C ALA A 150 14.65 20.60 2.03
N VAL A 151 14.62 21.15 0.82
CA VAL A 151 14.82 22.57 0.63
C VAL A 151 13.55 23.13 1.22
N ALA A 152 13.64 23.52 2.49
CA ALA A 152 12.58 24.24 3.16
C ALA A 152 12.25 25.41 2.26
N ARG A 153 11.20 25.27 1.46
CA ARG A 153 10.63 26.41 0.75
C ARG A 153 10.15 27.30 1.89
N PRO A 154 10.73 28.50 2.08
CA PRO A 154 10.22 29.39 3.12
C PRO A 154 8.74 29.58 2.81
N PHE A 155 7.90 29.29 3.80
CA PHE A 155 6.47 29.56 3.75
C PHE A 155 6.36 31.09 3.61
N MET A 156 6.29 31.61 2.39
CA MET A 156 5.91 33.00 2.18
C MET A 156 4.43 33.06 2.55
N ALA A 157 4.15 33.52 3.77
CA ALA A 157 2.79 33.83 4.17
C ALA A 157 2.19 34.79 3.14
N PRO A 158 0.99 34.53 2.60
CA PRO A 158 0.31 35.51 1.77
C PRO A 158 0.02 36.73 2.65
N VAL A 159 0.65 37.86 2.32
CA VAL A 159 0.27 39.15 2.87
C VAL A 159 -1.05 39.53 2.22
N PHE A 160 -2.16 39.12 2.83
CA PHE A 160 -3.47 39.68 2.47
C PHE A 160 -3.52 41.11 3.01
N PRO A 161 -3.72 42.15 2.17
CA PRO A 161 -3.99 43.48 2.68
C PRO A 161 -5.31 43.46 3.46
N ALA A 162 -5.28 43.99 4.68
CA ALA A 162 -6.46 44.14 5.51
C ALA A 162 -7.46 45.07 4.81
N MET A 163 -8.56 44.52 4.29
CA MET A 163 -9.67 45.32 3.80
C MET A 163 -10.46 45.82 5.01
N ALA A 164 -10.37 47.13 5.30
CA ALA A 164 -11.19 47.78 6.31
C ALA A 164 -12.67 47.78 5.86
N PRO A 165 -13.65 47.51 6.75
CA PRO A 165 -15.05 47.68 6.40
C PRO A 165 -15.39 49.18 6.40
N ALA A 166 -15.78 49.71 5.24
CA ALA A 166 -16.44 51.00 5.15
C ALA A 166 -17.89 50.85 5.63
N PHE A 167 -18.17 51.39 6.81
CA PHE A 167 -19.54 51.61 7.29
C PHE A 167 -20.03 52.94 6.73
N THR A 168 -21.07 52.90 5.89
CA THR A 168 -21.87 54.09 5.54
C THR A 168 -23.32 53.84 5.93
N ALA A 169 -23.86 54.79 6.69
CA ALA A 169 -25.18 54.78 7.29
C ALA A 169 -26.24 55.51 6.41
N ALA A 170 -27.51 55.21 6.72
CA ALA A 170 -28.78 55.85 6.33
C ALA A 170 -29.30 55.58 4.89
N ALA A 171 -30.60 55.43 4.60
CA ALA A 171 -31.83 55.85 5.30
C ALA A 171 -33.03 54.93 4.95
N GLU A 172 -34.04 54.89 5.83
CA GLU A 172 -35.38 54.32 5.58
C GLU A 172 -36.24 55.22 4.65
N PRO A 173 -37.42 54.77 4.12
CA PRO A 173 -38.66 54.85 4.91
C PRO A 173 -39.78 53.80 4.66
N THR A 174 -40.69 53.74 5.65
CA THR A 174 -42.17 53.50 5.62
C THR A 174 -42.78 52.07 5.69
N ALA A 175 -43.68 51.95 6.69
CA ALA A 175 -44.49 50.83 7.22
C ALA A 175 -45.60 50.32 6.25
N SER A 176 -46.37 49.22 6.43
CA SER A 176 -46.98 48.56 7.62
C SER A 176 -47.76 47.27 7.16
N PRO A 177 -48.64 46.56 7.93
CA PRO A 177 -48.30 45.38 8.77
C PRO A 177 -49.21 44.14 8.54
N HIS A 178 -48.80 42.95 9.01
CA HIS A 178 -49.65 41.82 9.51
C HIS A 178 -48.71 40.81 10.22
N ALA A 179 -48.68 40.61 11.55
CA ALA A 179 -49.64 40.04 12.50
C ALA A 179 -49.20 38.62 13.01
N VAL A 180 -48.87 38.56 14.33
CA VAL A 180 -49.08 37.46 15.33
C VAL A 180 -48.21 36.19 15.27
N GLY A 181 -47.31 35.95 16.24
CA GLY A 181 -47.52 34.98 17.35
C GLY A 181 -46.25 34.18 17.74
N PRO A 182 -46.15 33.51 18.91
CA PRO A 182 -45.13 33.86 19.92
C PRO A 182 -43.99 32.86 20.24
N ARG A 183 -42.86 33.46 20.67
CA ARG A 183 -41.93 33.18 21.82
C ARG A 183 -41.61 31.74 22.24
N HIS A 184 -40.31 31.43 22.40
CA HIS A 184 -39.75 30.78 23.60
C HIS A 184 -38.27 31.16 23.83
N HIS A 185 -37.80 30.89 25.05
CA HIS A 185 -36.86 31.65 25.87
C HIS A 185 -35.35 31.47 25.62
N ARG A 186 -34.61 32.52 26.01
CA ARG A 186 -33.15 32.60 26.25
C ARG A 186 -32.61 31.50 27.18
N ARG A 187 -31.36 31.08 26.98
CA ARG A 187 -30.26 31.33 27.95
C ARG A 187 -28.87 31.04 27.36
N ALA A 188 -27.92 31.87 27.77
CA ALA A 188 -26.48 31.78 27.54
C ALA A 188 -25.82 30.77 28.48
N ASP A 189 -24.60 30.31 28.13
CA ASP A 189 -23.38 30.29 28.96
C ASP A 189 -22.33 29.41 28.25
N ARG A 190 -21.17 29.92 27.82
CA ARG A 190 -19.93 30.29 28.54
C ARG A 190 -18.88 29.16 28.54
N ALA A 191 -17.81 29.44 27.79
CA ALA A 191 -16.41 29.00 27.86
C ALA A 191 -16.00 27.77 28.71
N GLY A 192 -15.23 26.89 28.07
CA GLY A 192 -14.33 25.93 28.73
C GLY A 192 -13.20 25.50 27.78
N GLN A 193 -12.10 26.25 27.77
CA GLN A 193 -10.83 25.87 27.14
C GLN A 193 -10.14 24.78 27.98
N ARG A 194 -9.61 23.73 27.33
CA ARG A 194 -8.67 22.76 27.92
C ARG A 194 -7.35 22.78 27.13
N PRO A 195 -6.20 22.62 27.80
CA PRO A 195 -4.89 22.93 27.23
C PRO A 195 -4.39 21.85 26.26
N VAL A 196 -3.66 22.32 25.26
CA VAL A 196 -2.91 21.56 24.27
C VAL A 196 -1.67 20.95 24.93
N GLY A 197 -1.54 19.62 24.89
CA GLY A 197 -0.33 18.89 25.25
C GLY A 197 0.66 18.83 24.09
N SER A 198 1.95 18.97 24.43
CA SER A 198 3.12 18.97 23.53
C SER A 198 3.28 17.67 22.72
N PRO A 199 3.78 17.70 21.47
CA PRO A 199 4.07 16.51 20.68
C PRO A 199 5.55 16.10 20.82
N ASP A 200 5.88 15.34 21.86
CA ASP A 200 7.17 14.67 21.93
C ASP A 200 7.02 13.19 21.50
N GLU A 201 7.78 12.83 20.47
CA GLU A 201 8.32 11.50 20.17
C GLU A 201 7.33 10.33 20.02
N ILE A 202 6.75 10.19 18.82
CA ILE A 202 6.27 8.88 18.35
C ILE A 202 7.51 8.09 17.93
N ALA A 203 8.08 7.34 18.88
CA ALA A 203 9.02 6.28 18.56
C ALA A 203 8.31 5.26 17.65
N LEU A 204 8.71 5.21 16.37
CA LEU A 204 8.24 4.20 15.44
C LEU A 204 8.56 2.81 16.03
N PRO A 205 7.58 1.90 16.17
CA PRO A 205 7.86 0.56 16.65
C PRO A 205 8.85 -0.13 15.69
N ARG A 206 9.92 -0.70 16.25
CA ARG A 206 10.83 -1.58 15.52
C ARG A 206 10.07 -2.84 15.12
N PHE A 207 9.54 -2.85 13.90
CA PHE A 207 9.05 -4.08 13.27
C PHE A 207 10.24 -4.88 12.75
N ASP A 208 10.43 -6.08 13.27
CA ASP A 208 11.36 -7.08 12.74
C ASP A 208 10.69 -7.78 11.54
N PHE A 209 11.25 -7.58 10.36
CA PHE A 209 10.70 -8.04 9.07
C PHE A 209 11.20 -9.44 8.66
N HIS A 210 11.88 -10.19 9.54
CA HIS A 210 12.32 -11.56 9.23
C HIS A 210 11.17 -12.57 9.02
N GLU A 211 9.93 -12.23 9.38
CA GLU A 211 8.73 -13.07 9.18
C GLU A 211 8.06 -12.89 7.79
N PHE A 212 8.72 -12.18 6.86
CA PHE A 212 8.36 -12.22 5.44
C PHE A 212 9.00 -13.42 4.71
N PHE A 213 9.94 -14.11 5.34
CA PHE A 213 10.64 -15.24 4.74
C PHE A 213 10.23 -16.57 5.39
N VAL A 214 9.44 -17.37 4.66
CA VAL A 214 9.50 -18.83 4.87
C VAL A 214 10.87 -19.28 4.37
N ALA A 215 11.79 -19.56 5.29
CA ALA A 215 13.07 -20.17 4.94
C ALA A 215 12.81 -21.48 4.14
N PRO A 216 13.54 -21.74 3.04
CA PRO A 216 13.40 -23.00 2.33
C PRO A 216 13.76 -24.17 3.26
N PRO A 217 13.05 -25.31 3.21
CA PRO A 217 13.43 -26.47 3.99
C PRO A 217 14.85 -26.89 3.62
N GLN A 218 15.67 -27.14 4.64
CA GLN A 218 17.03 -27.67 4.49
C GLN A 218 17.00 -28.92 3.60
N PRO A 219 17.95 -29.08 2.65
CA PRO A 219 17.98 -30.25 1.80
C PRO A 219 18.21 -31.50 2.66
N VAL A 220 17.19 -32.36 2.71
CA VAL A 220 17.30 -33.68 3.32
C VAL A 220 18.31 -34.47 2.50
N ALA A 221 19.47 -34.79 3.09
CA ALA A 221 20.50 -35.59 2.43
C ALA A 221 19.89 -36.94 1.97
N ARG A 222 19.91 -37.20 0.67
CA ARG A 222 19.54 -38.53 0.14
C ARG A 222 20.55 -39.55 0.69
N PRO A 223 20.10 -40.72 1.20
CA PRO A 223 21.02 -41.76 1.60
C PRO A 223 21.87 -42.20 0.40
N VAL A 224 23.18 -42.26 0.61
CA VAL A 224 24.16 -42.74 -0.35
C VAL A 224 23.79 -44.18 -0.72
N ARG A 225 23.45 -44.40 -1.99
CA ARG A 225 23.23 -45.75 -2.52
C ARG A 225 24.59 -46.41 -2.64
N HIS A 226 24.94 -47.27 -1.69
CA HIS A 226 26.12 -48.12 -1.82
C HIS A 226 25.99 -48.99 -3.08
N GLN A 227 26.84 -48.72 -4.08
CA GLN A 227 27.09 -49.68 -5.14
C GLN A 227 27.70 -50.93 -4.52
N ARG A 228 26.92 -52.02 -4.45
CA ARG A 228 27.47 -53.36 -4.25
C ARG A 228 28.33 -53.69 -5.46
N LYS A 229 29.65 -53.74 -5.26
CA LYS A 229 30.60 -54.29 -6.23
C LYS A 229 30.25 -55.76 -6.51
N HIS A 230 30.29 -56.12 -7.79
CA HIS A 230 30.11 -57.46 -8.33
C HIS A 230 30.99 -58.52 -7.64
N ARG A 231 30.43 -59.72 -7.44
CA ARG A 231 31.23 -60.95 -7.33
C ARG A 231 30.81 -61.88 -8.46
N THR A 232 31.60 -61.86 -9.54
CA THR A 232 31.56 -62.86 -10.60
C THR A 232 32.05 -64.18 -10.01
N VAL A 233 31.20 -65.20 -10.00
CA VAL A 233 31.61 -66.58 -9.71
C VAL A 233 31.87 -67.25 -11.06
N ARG A 234 33.13 -67.64 -11.31
CA ARG A 234 33.46 -68.60 -12.36
C ARG A 234 33.36 -70.00 -11.74
N HIS A 235 32.57 -70.87 -12.35
CA HIS A 235 32.79 -72.31 -12.41
C HIS A 235 32.25 -72.81 -13.75
#